data_AF-A0A183I734-F1
#
_entry.id   AF-A0A183I734-F1
#
_cell.length_a   1.000
_cell.length_b   1.000
_cell.length_c   1.000
_cell.angle_alpha   90.00
_cell.angle_beta   90.00
_cell.angle_gamma   90.00
#
_symmetry.space_group_name_H-M   'P 1'
#
loop_
_entity.id
_entity.type
_entity.pdbx_description
1 polymer ?
#
loop_
_entity_poly.entity_id
_entity_poly.type
_entity_poly.pdbx_seq_one_letter_code
_entity_poly.pdbx_strand_id
1 'polypeptide(L)'
;MPVLYLMLRYAHYLSSNPLLVVSFLCYTLLSYISYNLEAQNDRTRPEDDTLLKRYVRMLFYAFYPPYMTALVVIYPDFERQIRERRNKIRNWRQLIFFAVRIAFWWFFIHLMLHFMYFEWILYDSDYARAMPKNELVSLGMALGIFFHLRYVIIFGLPRFFALLDNMEPVDGPICLNRLTLYSKLWRHFDRGLYNFFKTYIYIPICMPTFSIQRKIFGILVSYSFVLLWHGMQYANLVSFEK
;
A
#
# COMPACT_ATOMS: atom_id res chain seq x y z
N MET A 1 1.36 -18.69 -6.52
CA MET A 1 0.92 -18.04 -7.78
C MET A 1 -0.35 -18.64 -8.39
N PRO A 2 -0.59 -19.98 -8.43
CA PRO A 2 -1.83 -20.54 -8.99
C PRO A 2 -3.11 -20.10 -8.24
N VAL A 3 -3.05 -20.03 -6.91
CA VAL A 3 -4.16 -19.57 -6.06
C VAL A 3 -4.50 -18.11 -6.31
N LEU A 4 -3.51 -17.22 -6.44
CA LEU A 4 -3.73 -15.81 -6.74
C LEU A 4 -4.37 -15.65 -8.12
N TYR A 5 -3.90 -16.37 -9.13
CA TYR A 5 -4.48 -16.38 -10.47
C TYR A 5 -5.94 -16.87 -10.48
N LEU A 6 -6.23 -17.98 -9.79
CA LEU A 6 -7.59 -18.52 -9.67
C LEU A 6 -8.51 -17.54 -8.94
N MET A 7 -8.06 -16.96 -7.82
CA MET A 7 -8.85 -15.99 -7.06
C MET A 7 -9.09 -14.71 -7.87
N LEU A 8 -8.11 -14.20 -8.62
CA LEU A 8 -8.30 -13.07 -9.55
C LEU A 8 -9.35 -13.38 -10.61
N ARG A 9 -9.34 -14.61 -11.15
CA ARG A 9 -10.28 -15.06 -12.18
C ARG A 9 -11.72 -15.20 -11.65
N TYR A 10 -11.88 -15.62 -10.39
CA TYR A 10 -13.19 -15.86 -9.78
C TYR A 10 -13.65 -14.76 -8.81
N ALA A 11 -12.91 -13.64 -8.70
CA ALA A 11 -13.22 -12.57 -7.75
C ALA A 11 -14.65 -12.00 -7.90
N HIS A 12 -15.18 -11.96 -9.13
CA HIS A 12 -16.55 -11.52 -9.42
C HIS A 12 -17.64 -12.44 -8.84
N TYR A 13 -17.34 -13.72 -8.58
CA TYR A 13 -18.27 -14.65 -7.93
C TYR A 13 -18.26 -14.50 -6.40
N LEU A 14 -17.16 -13.96 -5.84
CA LEU A 14 -16.96 -13.82 -4.40
C LEU A 14 -17.48 -12.50 -3.85
N SER A 15 -17.51 -11.44 -4.67
CA SER A 15 -18.00 -10.12 -4.26
C SER A 15 -18.53 -9.33 -5.45
N SER A 16 -19.54 -8.49 -5.19
CA SER A 16 -20.00 -7.46 -6.12
C SER A 16 -18.89 -6.46 -6.47
N ASN A 17 -17.89 -6.29 -5.60
CA ASN A 17 -16.69 -5.52 -5.88
C ASN A 17 -15.43 -6.42 -5.82
N PRO A 18 -14.99 -6.98 -6.96
CA PRO A 18 -13.84 -7.89 -7.01
C PRO A 18 -12.53 -7.23 -6.54
N LEU A 19 -12.41 -5.90 -6.65
CA LEU A 19 -11.20 -5.17 -6.23
C LEU A 19 -10.97 -5.26 -4.72
N LEU A 20 -12.03 -5.37 -3.92
CA LEU A 20 -11.91 -5.55 -2.46
C LEU A 20 -11.30 -6.91 -2.14
N VAL A 21 -11.76 -7.97 -2.81
CA VAL A 21 -11.26 -9.33 -2.64
C VAL A 21 -9.79 -9.40 -3.06
N VAL A 22 -9.46 -8.84 -4.23
CA VAL A 22 -8.09 -8.80 -4.74
C VAL A 22 -7.18 -8.03 -3.80
N SER A 23 -7.59 -6.84 -3.34
CA SER A 23 -6.79 -6.04 -2.41
C SER A 23 -6.55 -6.80 -1.13
N PHE A 24 -7.59 -7.35 -0.49
CA PHE A 24 -7.42 -8.14 0.74
C PHE A 24 -6.45 -9.32 0.57
N LEU A 25 -6.58 -10.08 -0.52
CA LEU A 25 -5.69 -11.21 -0.81
C LEU A 25 -4.25 -10.77 -1.04
N CYS A 26 -4.04 -9.68 -1.76
CA CYS A 26 -2.72 -9.14 -2.00
C CYS A 26 -2.06 -8.72 -0.68
N TYR A 27 -2.71 -7.90 0.15
CA TYR A 27 -2.13 -7.42 1.43
C TYR A 27 -1.87 -8.54 2.43
N THR A 28 -2.77 -9.53 2.52
CA THR A 28 -2.54 -10.73 3.34
C THR A 28 -1.38 -11.57 2.80
N LEU A 29 -1.22 -11.69 1.48
CA LEU A 29 -0.09 -12.38 0.86
C LEU A 29 1.25 -11.72 1.21
N LEU A 30 1.36 -10.39 1.23
CA LEU A 30 2.60 -9.72 1.71
C LEU A 30 2.90 -10.06 3.16
N SER A 31 1.86 -10.09 4.00
CA SER A 31 2.02 -10.46 5.41
C SER A 31 2.55 -11.89 5.53
N TYR A 32 1.98 -12.85 4.79
CA TYR A 32 2.50 -14.20 4.76
C TYR A 32 3.94 -14.28 4.25
N ILE A 33 4.28 -13.61 3.16
CA ILE A 33 5.65 -13.59 2.62
C ILE A 33 6.62 -13.04 3.67
N SER A 34 6.29 -11.90 4.28
CA SER A 34 7.12 -11.29 5.32
C SER A 34 7.33 -12.22 6.51
N TYR A 35 6.27 -12.84 7.03
CA TYR A 35 6.39 -13.77 8.15
C TYR A 35 7.27 -14.98 7.80
N ASN A 36 7.02 -15.61 6.65
CA ASN A 36 7.76 -16.81 6.25
C ASN A 36 9.24 -16.52 6.00
N LEU A 37 9.59 -15.36 5.44
CA LEU A 37 10.98 -14.95 5.28
C LEU A 37 11.68 -14.74 6.63
N GLU A 38 11.01 -14.15 7.62
CA GLU A 38 11.59 -14.04 8.97
C GLU A 38 11.69 -15.39 9.67
N ALA A 39 10.70 -16.27 9.49
CA ALA A 39 10.70 -17.63 10.04
C ALA A 39 11.84 -18.49 9.46
N GLN A 40 12.13 -18.37 8.17
CA GLN A 40 13.25 -19.05 7.53
C GLN A 40 14.62 -18.58 8.02
N ASN A 41 14.71 -17.35 8.52
CA ASN A 41 15.93 -16.76 9.06
C ASN A 41 16.03 -16.87 10.59
N ASP A 42 15.14 -17.65 11.23
CA ASP A 42 15.04 -17.79 12.69
C ASP A 42 14.89 -16.45 13.44
N ARG A 43 14.21 -15.48 12.82
CA ARG A 43 13.95 -14.13 13.36
C ARG A 43 12.53 -13.97 13.89
N THR A 44 11.81 -15.07 14.07
CA THR A 44 10.51 -15.07 14.73
C THR A 44 10.66 -15.05 16.25
N ARG A 45 9.53 -14.97 16.96
CA ARG A 45 9.53 -14.90 18.41
C ARG A 45 10.03 -16.21 19.01
N PRO A 46 10.97 -16.17 19.96
CA PRO A 46 11.42 -17.37 20.66
C PRO A 46 10.30 -18.08 21.43
N GLU A 47 9.26 -17.35 21.86
CA GLU A 47 8.13 -17.91 22.60
C GLU A 47 7.21 -18.82 21.75
N ASP A 48 7.29 -18.69 20.41
CA ASP A 48 6.53 -19.49 19.46
C ASP A 48 7.32 -20.78 19.11
N ASP A 49 7.51 -21.61 20.14
CA ASP A 49 8.30 -22.85 20.15
C ASP A 49 7.65 -24.05 19.43
N THR A 50 6.34 -24.00 19.22
CA THR A 50 5.57 -25.06 18.54
C THR A 50 5.04 -24.58 17.19
N LEU A 51 4.79 -25.52 16.28
CA LEU A 51 4.18 -25.24 14.98
C LEU A 51 2.83 -24.53 15.11
N LEU A 52 2.00 -24.95 16.08
CA LEU A 52 0.70 -24.33 16.32
C LEU A 52 0.83 -22.87 16.76
N LYS A 53 1.73 -22.57 17.72
CA LYS A 53 1.96 -21.18 18.16
C LYS A 53 2.46 -20.30 17.02
N ARG A 54 3.40 -20.80 16.21
CA ARG A 54 3.89 -20.09 15.01
C ARG A 54 2.78 -19.81 14.03
N TYR A 55 1.93 -20.80 13.76
CA TYR A 55 0.80 -20.63 12.84
C TYR A 55 -0.23 -19.61 13.37
N VAL A 56 -0.61 -19.72 14.64
CA VAL A 56 -1.51 -18.75 15.29
C VAL A 56 -0.91 -17.34 15.27
N ARG A 57 0.40 -17.19 15.49
CA ARG A 57 1.06 -15.89 15.44
C ARG A 57 1.06 -15.31 14.03
N MET A 58 1.33 -16.12 13.02
CA MET A 58 1.26 -15.73 11.62
C MET A 58 -0.14 -15.25 11.26
N LEU A 59 -1.19 -15.96 11.68
CA LEU A 59 -2.58 -15.54 11.46
C LEU A 59 -2.90 -14.23 12.19
N PHE A 60 -2.47 -14.09 13.44
CA PHE A 60 -2.67 -12.85 14.19
C PHE A 60 -2.03 -11.64 13.50
N TYR A 61 -0.83 -11.81 12.95
CA TYR A 61 -0.16 -10.77 12.16
C TYR A 61 -0.89 -10.49 10.83
N ALA A 62 -1.21 -11.52 10.05
CA ALA A 62 -1.82 -11.37 8.73
C ALA A 62 -3.25 -10.80 8.78
N PHE A 63 -3.99 -11.10 9.84
CA PHE A 63 -5.38 -10.66 10.02
C PHE A 63 -5.55 -9.58 11.09
N TYR A 64 -4.48 -8.87 11.44
CA TYR A 64 -4.60 -7.71 12.33
C TYR A 64 -5.43 -6.62 11.62
N PRO A 65 -6.66 -6.28 12.10
CA PRO A 65 -7.63 -5.56 11.28
C PRO A 65 -7.17 -4.20 10.73
N PRO A 66 -6.42 -3.37 11.49
CA PRO A 66 -5.89 -2.12 10.96
C PRO A 66 -4.88 -2.28 9.81
N TYR A 67 -4.23 -3.43 9.65
CA TYR A 67 -3.16 -3.63 8.65
C TYR A 67 -3.53 -4.61 7.53
N MET A 68 -4.64 -5.34 7.65
CA MET A 68 -4.97 -6.42 6.69
C MET A 68 -5.41 -5.93 5.29
N THR A 69 -5.74 -4.65 5.09
CA THR A 69 -6.38 -4.17 3.84
C THR A 69 -5.59 -3.12 3.05
N ALA A 70 -4.95 -2.15 3.71
CA ALA A 70 -4.41 -0.97 3.03
C ALA A 70 -3.08 -0.45 3.60
N LEU A 71 -2.59 -0.99 4.72
CA LEU A 71 -1.30 -0.60 5.28
C LEU A 71 -0.39 -1.82 5.33
N VAL A 72 0.68 -1.79 4.54
CA VAL A 72 1.71 -2.83 4.60
C VAL A 72 2.62 -2.57 5.79
N VAL A 73 2.73 -3.54 6.69
CA VAL A 73 3.67 -3.51 7.82
C VAL A 73 4.42 -4.81 7.80
N ILE A 74 5.75 -4.77 7.81
CA ILE A 74 6.58 -5.99 7.83
C ILE A 74 6.55 -6.62 9.23
N TYR A 75 6.71 -7.94 9.31
CA TYR A 75 6.57 -8.71 10.55
C TYR A 75 7.44 -8.17 11.70
N PRO A 76 8.73 -7.82 11.51
CA PRO A 76 9.54 -7.28 12.59
C PRO A 76 9.00 -5.97 13.18
N ASP A 77 8.46 -5.09 12.33
CA ASP A 77 7.86 -3.82 12.76
C ASP A 77 6.53 -4.07 13.50
N PHE A 78 5.71 -4.99 13.03
CA PHE A 78 4.48 -5.40 13.70
C PHE A 78 4.77 -5.93 15.11
N GLU A 79 5.72 -6.85 15.24
CA GLU A 79 6.11 -7.42 16.53
C GLU A 79 6.68 -6.39 17.50
N ARG A 80 7.52 -5.47 16.99
CA ARG A 80 8.02 -4.34 17.78
C ARG A 80 6.86 -3.51 18.32
N GLN A 81 5.90 -3.14 17.47
CA GLN A 81 4.75 -2.33 17.88
C GLN A 81 3.87 -3.04 18.91
N ILE A 82 3.57 -4.33 18.73
CA ILE A 82 2.78 -5.12 19.68
C ILE A 82 3.45 -5.19 21.07
N ARG A 83 4.77 -5.31 21.12
CA ARG A 83 5.52 -5.33 22.37
C ARG A 83 5.52 -3.98 23.07
N GLU A 84 5.70 -2.91 22.30
CA GLU A 84 5.84 -1.55 22.83
C GLU A 84 4.49 -0.89 23.19
N ARG A 85 3.37 -1.29 22.57
CA ARG A 85 2.07 -0.61 22.75
C ARG A 85 1.59 -0.52 24.20
N ARG A 86 1.99 -1.49 25.05
CA ARG A 86 1.64 -1.52 26.49
C ARG A 86 2.33 -0.43 27.30
N ASN A 87 3.51 0.02 26.84
CA ASN A 87 4.34 0.99 27.55
C ASN A 87 4.12 2.43 27.02
N LYS A 88 3.30 2.61 25.97
CA LYS A 88 3.05 3.91 25.34
C LYS A 88 1.83 4.59 25.95
N ILE A 89 1.99 5.83 26.38
CA ILE A 89 0.88 6.69 26.80
C ILE A 89 0.23 7.28 25.55
N ARG A 90 -1.09 7.17 25.44
CA ARG A 90 -1.84 7.64 24.27
C ARG A 90 -2.00 9.16 24.29
N ASN A 91 -1.66 9.82 23.19
CA ASN A 91 -1.96 11.24 22.99
C ASN A 91 -3.35 11.42 22.35
N TRP A 92 -4.38 11.52 23.20
CA TRP A 92 -5.78 11.69 22.76
C TRP A 92 -6.01 12.94 21.92
N ARG A 93 -5.34 14.06 22.24
CA ARG A 93 -5.49 15.31 21.48
C ARG A 93 -5.05 15.12 20.02
N GLN A 94 -3.89 14.49 19.82
CA GLN A 94 -3.38 14.22 18.48
C GLN A 94 -4.28 13.23 17.72
N LEU A 95 -4.80 12.21 18.42
CA LEU A 95 -5.70 11.22 17.84
C LEU A 95 -7.04 11.83 17.40
N ILE A 96 -7.65 12.67 18.24
CA ILE A 96 -8.89 13.39 17.92
C ILE A 96 -8.66 14.34 16.74
N PHE A 97 -7.56 15.10 16.76
CA PHE A 97 -7.20 15.98 15.64
C PHE A 97 -7.02 15.18 14.34
N PHE A 98 -6.38 14.01 14.41
CA PHE A 98 -6.23 13.14 13.26
C PHE A 98 -7.58 12.60 12.76
N ALA A 99 -8.48 12.19 13.66
CA ALA A 99 -9.83 11.74 13.32
C ALA A 99 -10.64 12.83 12.61
N VAL A 100 -10.64 14.05 13.16
CA VAL A 100 -11.31 15.22 12.56
C VAL A 100 -10.73 15.53 11.18
N ARG A 101 -9.41 15.47 11.03
CA ARG A 101 -8.74 15.67 9.74
C ARG A 101 -9.19 14.63 8.71
N ILE A 102 -9.25 13.35 9.07
CA ILE A 102 -9.72 12.29 8.16
C ILE A 102 -11.19 12.50 7.80
N ALA A 103 -12.06 12.82 8.76
CA ALA A 103 -13.46 13.11 8.51
C ALA A 103 -13.66 14.31 7.58
N PHE A 104 -12.88 15.39 7.77
CA PHE A 104 -12.88 16.56 6.90
C PHE A 104 -12.52 16.19 5.45
N TRP A 105 -11.42 15.47 5.25
CA TRP A 105 -10.99 15.08 3.90
C TRP A 105 -11.99 14.11 3.24
N TRP A 106 -12.62 13.23 4.02
CA TRP A 106 -13.64 12.32 3.52
C TRP A 106 -14.87 13.09 3.02
N PHE A 107 -15.36 14.05 3.82
CA PHE A 107 -16.46 14.92 3.43
C PHE A 107 -16.10 15.77 2.20
N PHE A 108 -14.89 16.36 2.19
CA PHE A 108 -14.41 17.18 1.09
C PHE A 108 -14.36 16.39 -0.23
N ILE A 109 -13.91 15.13 -0.22
CA ILE A 109 -13.93 14.26 -1.41
C ILE A 109 -15.35 13.99 -1.88
N HIS A 110 -16.30 13.76 -0.98
CA HIS A 110 -17.71 13.57 -1.36
C HIS A 110 -18.28 14.84 -2.01
N LEU A 111 -17.95 16.01 -1.47
CA LEU A 111 -18.35 17.28 -2.05
C LEU A 111 -17.72 17.49 -3.44
N MET A 112 -16.42 17.20 -3.60
CA MET A 112 -15.76 17.26 -4.91
C MET A 112 -16.43 16.33 -5.91
N LEU A 113 -16.71 15.08 -5.54
CA LEU A 113 -17.37 14.11 -6.42
C LEU A 113 -18.81 14.49 -6.78
N HIS A 114 -19.49 15.29 -5.95
CA HIS A 114 -20.81 15.82 -6.27
C HIS A 114 -20.77 16.84 -7.41
N PHE A 115 -19.72 17.66 -7.48
CA PHE A 115 -19.58 18.73 -8.46
C PHE A 115 -18.66 18.39 -9.65
N MET A 116 -17.72 17.47 -9.46
CA MET A 116 -16.67 17.16 -10.41
C MET A 116 -16.77 15.72 -10.88
N TYR A 117 -16.94 15.53 -12.18
CA TYR A 117 -17.09 14.22 -12.83
C TYR A 117 -15.74 13.57 -13.16
N PHE A 118 -14.81 13.52 -12.19
CA PHE A 118 -13.47 12.95 -12.41
C PHE A 118 -13.51 11.55 -13.00
N GLU A 119 -14.44 10.71 -12.53
CA GLU A 119 -14.56 9.33 -13.02
C GLU A 119 -15.07 9.27 -14.45
N TRP A 120 -16.06 10.10 -14.82
CA TRP A 120 -16.61 10.12 -16.18
C TRP A 120 -15.57 10.55 -17.21
N ILE A 121 -14.77 11.58 -16.87
CA ILE A 121 -13.70 12.07 -17.75
C ILE A 121 -12.65 10.98 -18.03
N LEU A 122 -12.41 10.08 -17.07
CA LEU A 122 -11.47 8.96 -17.27
C LEU A 122 -12.02 7.85 -18.19
N TYR A 123 -13.34 7.74 -18.33
CA TYR A 123 -13.97 6.74 -19.21
C TYR A 123 -14.05 7.22 -20.68
N ASP A 124 -14.03 8.53 -20.92
CA ASP A 124 -14.11 9.10 -22.27
C ASP A 124 -12.71 9.35 -22.86
N SER A 125 -12.14 8.30 -23.46
CA SER A 125 -10.81 8.39 -24.07
C SER A 125 -10.75 9.30 -25.30
N ASP A 126 -11.87 9.51 -25.99
CA ASP A 126 -11.91 10.34 -27.19
C ASP A 126 -11.93 11.82 -26.81
N TYR A 127 -12.66 12.18 -25.76
CA TYR A 127 -12.57 13.50 -25.14
C TYR A 127 -11.15 13.84 -24.70
N ALA A 128 -10.47 12.91 -24.02
CA ALA A 128 -9.08 13.11 -23.59
C ALA A 128 -8.10 13.28 -24.77
N ARG A 129 -8.33 12.60 -25.90
CA ARG A 129 -7.50 12.73 -27.12
C ARG A 129 -7.75 14.05 -27.86
N ALA A 130 -8.99 14.54 -27.84
CA ALA A 130 -9.37 15.80 -28.50
C ALA A 130 -8.92 17.05 -27.73
N MET A 131 -8.60 16.90 -26.44
CA MET A 131 -8.26 18.01 -25.55
C MET A 131 -6.90 18.66 -25.94
N PRO A 132 -6.81 20.01 -25.93
CA PRO A 132 -5.54 20.72 -26.05
C PRO A 132 -4.53 20.26 -24.99
N LYS A 133 -3.24 20.18 -25.37
CA LYS A 133 -2.19 19.63 -24.49
C LYS A 133 -2.08 20.34 -23.13
N ASN A 134 -2.28 21.66 -23.10
CA ASN A 134 -2.28 22.47 -21.88
C ASN A 134 -3.43 22.09 -20.93
N GLU A 135 -4.61 21.83 -21.47
CA GLU A 135 -5.77 21.38 -20.70
C GLU A 135 -5.57 19.94 -20.22
N LEU A 136 -5.05 19.06 -21.08
CA LEU A 136 -4.76 17.68 -20.72
C LEU A 136 -3.76 17.57 -19.55
N VAL A 137 -2.71 18.40 -19.57
CA VAL A 137 -1.74 18.46 -18.46
C VAL A 137 -2.40 18.95 -17.17
N SER A 138 -3.27 19.96 -17.27
CA SER A 138 -4.00 20.51 -16.12
C SER A 138 -4.98 19.48 -15.53
N LEU A 139 -5.69 18.77 -16.39
CA LEU A 139 -6.58 17.67 -16.02
C LEU A 139 -5.79 16.54 -15.35
N GLY A 140 -4.64 16.13 -15.91
CA GLY A 140 -3.77 15.12 -15.32
C GLY A 140 -3.27 15.52 -13.92
N MET A 141 -2.91 16.78 -13.70
CA MET A 141 -2.55 17.29 -12.37
C MET A 141 -3.74 17.25 -11.40
N ALA A 142 -4.93 17.66 -11.83
CA ALA A 142 -6.14 17.62 -11.01
C ALA A 142 -6.50 16.18 -10.60
N LEU A 143 -6.45 15.24 -11.56
CA LEU A 143 -6.66 13.81 -11.31
C LEU A 143 -5.61 13.24 -10.36
N GLY A 144 -4.35 13.64 -10.51
CA GLY A 144 -3.28 13.26 -9.59
C GLY A 144 -3.58 13.74 -8.16
N ILE A 145 -3.90 15.01 -7.97
CA ILE A 145 -4.25 15.58 -6.66
C ILE A 145 -5.45 14.85 -6.06
N PHE A 146 -6.49 14.61 -6.86
CA PHE A 146 -7.67 13.86 -6.44
C PHE A 146 -7.33 12.43 -6.00
N PHE A 147 -6.49 11.73 -6.77
CA PHE A 147 -5.95 10.42 -6.42
C PHE A 147 -5.22 10.47 -5.08
N HIS A 148 -4.34 11.45 -4.85
CA HIS A 148 -3.68 11.60 -3.56
C HIS A 148 -4.65 11.81 -2.40
N LEU A 149 -5.67 12.65 -2.57
CA LEU A 149 -6.69 12.88 -1.53
C LEU A 149 -7.45 11.59 -1.18
N ARG A 150 -7.81 10.76 -2.17
CA ARG A 150 -8.40 9.44 -1.91
C ARG A 150 -7.49 8.58 -1.04
N TYR A 151 -6.19 8.57 -1.32
CA TYR A 151 -5.23 7.77 -0.55
C TYR A 151 -4.96 8.31 0.85
N VAL A 152 -5.15 9.62 1.09
CA VAL A 152 -5.15 10.18 2.45
C VAL A 152 -6.23 9.52 3.32
N ILE A 153 -7.39 9.20 2.73
CA ILE A 153 -8.48 8.50 3.43
C ILE A 153 -8.23 6.99 3.51
N ILE A 154 -7.89 6.36 2.37
CA ILE A 154 -7.68 4.90 2.29
C ILE A 154 -6.60 4.44 3.28
N PHE A 155 -5.48 5.17 3.38
CA PHE A 155 -4.44 4.88 4.37
C PHE A 155 -4.75 5.48 5.74
N GLY A 156 -5.49 6.59 5.78
CA GLY A 156 -5.79 7.31 7.01
C GLY A 156 -6.73 6.57 7.95
N LEU A 157 -7.75 5.89 7.42
CA LEU A 157 -8.75 5.20 8.23
C LEU A 157 -8.17 3.98 8.99
N PRO A 158 -7.45 3.03 8.37
CA PRO A 158 -6.78 1.97 9.10
C PRO A 158 -5.68 2.50 10.03
N ARG A 159 -4.97 3.56 9.62
CA ARG A 159 -3.99 4.26 10.48
C ARG A 159 -4.62 4.78 11.76
N PHE A 160 -5.82 5.35 11.68
CA PHE A 160 -6.56 5.82 12.86
C PHE A 160 -6.84 4.68 13.84
N PHE A 161 -7.32 3.53 13.36
CA PHE A 161 -7.58 2.36 14.20
C PHE A 161 -6.30 1.76 14.80
N ALA A 162 -5.20 1.75 14.05
CA ALA A 162 -3.89 1.35 14.58
C ALA A 162 -3.43 2.28 15.72
N LEU A 163 -3.56 3.60 15.54
CA LEU A 163 -3.25 4.58 16.59
C LEU A 163 -4.17 4.44 17.81
N LEU A 164 -5.45 4.10 17.59
CA LEU A 164 -6.38 3.76 18.68
C LEU A 164 -5.88 2.56 19.49
N ASP A 165 -5.27 1.56 18.86
CA ASP A 165 -4.67 0.40 19.54
C ASP A 165 -3.23 0.65 20.05
N ASN A 166 -2.79 1.91 20.12
CA ASN A 166 -1.43 2.32 20.51
C ASN A 166 -0.31 1.72 19.63
N MET A 167 -0.64 1.34 18.40
CA MET A 167 0.34 0.95 17.40
C MET A 167 1.00 2.19 16.78
N GLU A 168 2.07 1.97 16.02
CA GLU A 168 2.86 3.04 15.39
C GLU A 168 2.95 2.83 13.87
N PRO A 169 1.82 3.01 13.15
CA PRO A 169 1.81 2.92 11.70
C PRO A 169 2.69 3.99 11.07
N VAL A 170 3.30 3.65 9.93
CA VAL A 170 4.04 4.63 9.10
C VAL A 170 3.13 5.79 8.69
N ASP A 171 3.71 6.96 8.40
CA ASP A 171 2.92 8.08 7.91
C ASP A 171 2.28 7.77 6.56
N GLY A 172 1.14 8.42 6.31
CA GLY A 172 0.45 8.39 5.03
C GLY A 172 1.22 9.07 3.89
N PRO A 173 0.57 9.24 2.73
CA PRO A 173 1.23 9.65 1.51
C PRO A 173 1.74 11.08 1.62
N ILE A 174 2.94 11.33 1.07
CA ILE A 174 3.45 12.70 0.89
C ILE A 174 2.52 13.49 -0.03
N CYS A 175 2.35 14.79 0.26
CA CYS A 175 1.61 15.71 -0.60
C CYS A 175 2.22 15.73 -2.02
N LEU A 176 1.40 15.42 -3.04
CA LEU A 176 1.82 15.40 -4.44
C LEU A 176 2.42 16.75 -4.88
N ASN A 177 1.86 17.88 -4.41
CA ASN A 177 2.35 19.22 -4.76
C ASN A 177 3.75 19.52 -4.20
N ARG A 178 4.26 18.71 -3.26
CA ARG A 178 5.63 18.81 -2.72
C ARG A 178 6.62 17.91 -3.46
N LEU A 179 6.18 17.16 -4.46
CA LEU A 179 7.06 16.22 -5.17
C LEU A 179 7.93 16.94 -6.19
N THR A 180 9.23 16.88 -5.96
CA THR A 180 10.24 17.38 -6.88
C THR A 180 11.00 16.26 -7.61
N LEU A 181 10.83 15.02 -7.16
CA LEU A 181 11.55 13.85 -7.67
C LEU A 181 10.67 12.60 -7.60
N TYR A 182 10.66 11.79 -8.68
CA TYR A 182 9.96 10.50 -8.68
C TYR A 182 10.48 9.54 -7.60
N SER A 183 11.78 9.57 -7.31
CA SER A 183 12.35 8.76 -6.22
C SER A 183 11.78 9.13 -4.85
N LYS A 184 11.28 10.36 -4.65
CA LYS A 184 10.58 10.74 -3.41
C LYS A 184 9.16 10.19 -3.38
N LEU A 185 8.46 10.19 -4.52
CA LEU A 185 7.11 9.60 -4.64
C LEU A 185 7.15 8.12 -4.23
N TRP A 186 8.04 7.32 -4.83
CA TRP A 186 8.17 5.89 -4.53
C TRP A 186 8.51 5.59 -3.07
N ARG A 187 9.24 6.48 -2.40
CA ARG A 187 9.64 6.31 -0.99
C ARG A 187 8.57 6.72 0.02
N HIS A 188 7.70 7.65 -0.35
CA HIS A 188 6.84 8.34 0.62
C HIS A 188 5.35 8.33 0.27
N PHE A 189 4.95 7.79 -0.87
CA PHE A 189 3.53 7.60 -1.19
C PHE A 189 2.95 6.43 -0.39
N ASP A 190 3.53 5.24 -0.54
CA ASP A 190 3.26 4.07 0.29
C ASP A 190 4.56 3.62 0.96
N ARG A 191 4.77 4.08 2.20
CA ARG A 191 5.98 3.79 2.96
C ARG A 191 6.04 2.33 3.41
N GLY A 192 4.88 1.72 3.64
CA GLY A 192 4.79 0.33 4.07
C GLY A 192 5.26 -0.61 2.98
N LEU A 193 4.70 -0.42 1.77
CA LEU A 193 5.08 -1.18 0.59
C LEU A 193 6.54 -0.91 0.20
N TYR A 194 7.00 0.34 0.28
CA TYR A 194 8.41 0.67 0.09
C TYR A 194 9.33 -0.09 1.06
N ASN A 195 8.99 -0.14 2.34
CA ASN A 195 9.76 -0.88 3.34
C ASN A 195 9.78 -2.37 3.04
N PHE A 196 8.66 -2.95 2.61
CA PHE A 196 8.59 -4.35 2.18
C PHE A 196 9.57 -4.62 1.02
N PHE A 197 9.53 -3.83 -0.06
CA PHE A 197 10.44 -4.01 -1.19
C PHE A 197 11.90 -3.80 -0.82
N LYS A 198 12.17 -2.75 -0.05
CA LYS A 198 13.52 -2.44 0.40
C LYS A 198 14.11 -3.63 1.17
N THR A 199 13.36 -4.16 2.13
CA THR A 199 13.84 -5.21 3.04
C THR A 199 13.90 -6.59 2.37
N TYR A 200 12.88 -6.98 1.61
CA TYR A 200 12.75 -8.36 1.12
C TYR A 200 13.13 -8.57 -0.34
N ILE A 201 13.28 -7.51 -1.13
CA ILE A 201 13.65 -7.63 -2.56
C ILE A 201 14.97 -6.91 -2.82
N TYR A 202 15.00 -5.59 -2.62
CA TYR A 202 16.10 -4.74 -3.08
C TYR A 202 17.40 -5.00 -2.32
N ILE A 203 17.38 -4.95 -0.98
CA ILE A 203 18.58 -5.15 -0.16
C ILE A 203 19.17 -6.56 -0.36
N PRO A 204 18.39 -7.66 -0.29
CA PRO A 204 18.91 -9.00 -0.55
C PRO A 204 19.56 -9.15 -1.93
N ILE A 205 18.96 -8.57 -2.98
CA ILE A 205 19.54 -8.59 -4.34
C ILE A 205 20.84 -7.78 -4.41
N CYS A 206 20.98 -6.71 -3.64
CA CYS A 206 22.16 -5.84 -3.67
C CYS A 206 23.31 -6.32 -2.79
N MET A 207 23.04 -7.02 -1.68
CA MET A 207 24.06 -7.46 -0.72
C MET A 207 24.89 -8.66 -1.21
N PRO A 208 26.22 -8.70 -1.04
CA PRO A 208 27.00 -7.79 -0.19
C PRO A 208 27.60 -6.57 -0.90
N THR A 209 27.69 -6.58 -2.24
CA THR A 209 28.56 -5.64 -2.98
C THR A 209 27.91 -4.31 -3.37
N PHE A 210 26.57 -4.24 -3.47
CA PHE A 210 25.83 -3.05 -3.92
C PHE A 210 26.35 -2.45 -5.25
N SER A 211 26.85 -3.29 -6.16
CA SER A 211 27.33 -2.87 -7.48
C SER A 211 26.18 -2.29 -8.32
N ILE A 212 26.53 -1.46 -9.31
CA ILE A 212 25.56 -0.79 -10.18
C ILE A 212 24.63 -1.80 -10.86
N GLN A 213 25.19 -2.90 -11.39
CA GLN A 213 24.42 -3.97 -12.02
C GLN A 213 23.37 -4.56 -11.08
N ARG A 214 23.74 -4.84 -9.82
CA ARG A 214 22.82 -5.40 -8.83
C ARG A 214 21.76 -4.42 -8.39
N LYS A 215 22.11 -3.13 -8.29
CA LYS A 215 21.14 -2.06 -8.01
C LYS A 215 20.12 -1.92 -9.13
N ILE A 216 20.57 -1.94 -10.39
CA ILE A 216 19.67 -1.91 -11.56
C ILE A 216 18.76 -3.13 -11.55
N PHE A 217 19.32 -4.32 -11.37
CA PHE A 217 18.54 -5.56 -11.31
C PHE A 217 17.54 -5.55 -10.15
N GLY A 218 17.95 -5.12 -8.96
CA GLY A 218 17.05 -5.01 -7.79
C GLY A 218 15.93 -3.99 -8.01
N ILE A 219 16.21 -2.89 -8.71
CA ILE A 219 15.19 -1.93 -9.16
C ILE A 219 14.22 -2.65 -10.10
N LEU A 220 14.70 -3.26 -11.18
CA LEU A 220 13.85 -3.93 -12.17
C LEU A 220 12.94 -4.98 -11.53
N VAL A 221 13.48 -5.84 -10.66
CA VAL A 221 12.68 -6.85 -9.95
C VAL A 221 11.62 -6.21 -9.06
N SER A 222 11.95 -5.12 -8.35
CA SER A 222 10.99 -4.40 -7.51
C SER A 222 9.83 -3.81 -8.34
N TYR A 223 10.13 -3.19 -9.49
CA TYR A 223 9.11 -2.65 -10.39
C TYR A 223 8.27 -3.76 -11.05
N SER A 224 8.89 -4.87 -11.45
CA SER A 224 8.16 -6.03 -11.98
C SER A 224 7.20 -6.63 -10.95
N PHE A 225 7.60 -6.67 -9.68
CA PHE A 225 6.70 -7.10 -8.60
C PHE A 225 5.48 -6.17 -8.49
N VAL A 226 5.70 -4.85 -8.51
CA VAL A 226 4.60 -3.86 -8.48
C VAL A 226 3.66 -4.03 -9.67
N LEU A 227 4.19 -4.28 -10.87
CA LEU A 227 3.38 -4.55 -12.06
C LEU A 227 2.53 -5.81 -11.90
N LEU A 228 3.10 -6.90 -11.39
CA LEU A 228 2.36 -8.13 -11.10
C LEU A 228 1.30 -7.91 -10.00
N TRP A 229 1.64 -7.12 -8.99
CA TRP A 229 0.78 -6.79 -7.85
C TRP A 229 -0.48 -6.01 -8.25
N HIS A 230 -0.33 -5.01 -9.12
CA HIS A 230 -1.47 -4.25 -9.65
C HIS A 230 -2.23 -4.97 -10.78
N GLY A 231 -1.73 -6.13 -11.20
CA GLY A 231 -2.28 -6.90 -12.31
C GLY A 231 -1.75 -6.44 -13.68
N MET A 232 -1.47 -7.39 -14.56
CA MET A 232 -1.05 -7.12 -15.94
C MET A 232 -2.28 -6.81 -16.82
N GLN A 233 -2.96 -5.70 -16.56
CA GLN A 233 -3.98 -5.16 -17.45
C GLN A 233 -3.33 -4.27 -18.51
N TYR A 234 -3.96 -4.11 -19.69
CA TYR A 234 -3.41 -3.33 -20.81
C TYR A 234 -2.96 -1.92 -20.38
N ALA A 235 -3.75 -1.22 -19.54
CA ALA A 235 -3.39 0.09 -19.00
C ALA A 235 -2.07 0.12 -18.19
N ASN A 236 -1.65 -1.00 -17.61
CA ASN A 236 -0.40 -1.13 -16.84
C ASN A 236 0.81 -1.56 -17.70
N LEU A 237 0.59 -2.01 -18.95
CA LEU A 237 1.63 -2.51 -19.86
C LEU A 237 2.04 -1.49 -20.93
N VAL A 238 1.14 -0.55 -21.30
CA VAL A 238 1.26 0.32 -22.48
C VAL A 238 2.29 1.46 -22.34
N SER A 239 3.12 1.49 -21.29
CA SER A 239 4.30 2.36 -21.30
C SER A 239 5.41 1.89 -22.26
N PHE A 240 5.25 0.74 -22.93
CA PHE A 240 6.24 0.15 -23.85
C PHE A 240 5.79 0.04 -25.31
N GLU A 241 4.55 0.39 -25.65
CA GLU A 241 4.08 0.46 -27.04
C GLU A 241 3.88 1.92 -27.44
N LYS A 242 4.97 2.54 -27.88
CA LYS A 242 4.96 3.64 -28.84
C LYS A 242 5.96 3.32 -29.93
#